data_AF-A0A7Y3NBV4-F1
#
_entry.id   AF-A0A7Y3NBV4-F1
#
_cell.length_a   1.000
_cell.length_b   1.000
_cell.length_c   1.000
_cell.angle_alpha   90.00
_cell.angle_beta   90.00
_cell.angle_gamma   90.00
#
_symmetry.space_group_name_H-M   'P 1'
#
loop_
_entity.id
_entity.type
_entity.pdbx_description
1 polymer ?
#
loop_
_entity_poly.entity_id
_entity_poly.type
_entity_poly.pdbx_seq_one_letter_code
_entity_poly.pdbx_strand_id
1 'polypeptide(L)' 'MNAAHEQALLRVATPTAWIEAAVGAREILVIDHANCEKKAASTALSLMFAYAEDLGLAARLSRLARE' A
#
# COMPACT_ATOMS: atom_id res chain seq x y z
N MET A 1 -19.75 -16.08 -21.67
CA MET A 1 -19.28 -16.83 -20.49
C MET A 1 -18.90 -15.79 -19.46
N ASN A 2 -19.86 -15.46 -18.59
CA ASN A 2 -19.90 -14.24 -17.79
C ASN A 2 -19.25 -14.53 -16.43
N ALA A 3 -18.05 -14.01 -16.17
CA ALA A 3 -17.41 -14.11 -14.87
C ALA A 3 -18.03 -13.05 -13.95
N ALA A 4 -19.00 -13.49 -13.16
CA ALA A 4 -19.58 -12.69 -12.10
C ALA A 4 -18.59 -12.54 -10.93
N HIS A 5 -18.51 -11.30 -10.42
CA HIS A 5 -18.08 -10.89 -9.08
C HIS A 5 -16.58 -10.65 -8.80
N GLU A 6 -15.99 -9.66 -9.47
CA GLU A 6 -15.03 -8.79 -8.76
C GLU A 6 -15.84 -7.76 -7.97
N GLN A 7 -16.04 -7.99 -6.67
CA GLN A 7 -16.47 -6.89 -5.79
C GLN A 7 -15.34 -5.87 -5.74
N ALA A 8 -15.54 -4.72 -6.38
CA ALA A 8 -14.60 -3.63 -6.35
C ALA A 8 -14.32 -3.23 -4.89
N LEU A 9 -13.11 -3.52 -4.41
CA LEU A 9 -12.63 -3.16 -3.06
C LEU A 9 -12.72 -1.64 -2.83
N LEU A 10 -12.54 -0.86 -3.91
CA LEU A 10 -12.61 0.60 -3.91
C LEU A 10 -14.03 1.08 -4.26
N ARG A 11 -14.52 2.06 -3.50
CA ARG A 11 -15.89 2.60 -3.65
C ARG A 11 -16.01 3.71 -4.68
N VAL A 12 -14.91 4.36 -5.01
CA VAL A 12 -14.84 5.51 -5.92
C VAL A 12 -13.51 5.48 -6.68
N ALA A 13 -13.53 6.00 -7.90
CA ALA A 13 -12.31 6.19 -8.69
C ALA A 13 -11.52 7.41 -8.19
N THR A 14 -10.21 7.44 -8.46
CA THR A 14 -9.37 8.62 -8.21
C THR A 14 -9.88 9.81 -9.03
N PRO A 15 -10.18 10.97 -8.40
CA PRO A 15 -10.67 12.14 -9.12
C PRO A 15 -9.67 12.69 -10.14
N THR A 16 -10.14 13.13 -11.30
CA THR A 16 -9.29 13.74 -12.35
C THR A 16 -8.48 14.92 -11.83
N ALA A 17 -9.06 15.78 -11.00
CA ALA A 17 -8.36 16.93 -10.41
C ALA A 17 -7.14 16.52 -9.55
N TRP A 18 -7.18 15.35 -8.90
CA TRP A 18 -6.01 14.84 -8.18
C TRP A 18 -4.89 14.42 -9.14
N ILE A 19 -5.25 13.79 -10.27
CA ILE A 19 -4.30 13.38 -11.31
C ILE A 19 -3.62 14.61 -11.91
N GLU A 20 -4.40 15.65 -12.26
CA GLU A 20 -3.87 16.91 -12.80
C GLU A 20 -2.89 17.57 -11.81
N ALA A 21 -3.24 17.62 -10.53
CA ALA A 21 -2.35 18.13 -9.48
C ALA A 21 -1.07 17.28 -9.33
N ALA A 22 -1.20 15.95 -9.36
CA ALA A 22 -0.08 15.02 -9.25
C ALA A 22 0.91 15.16 -10.43
N VAL A 23 0.41 15.38 -11.64
CA VAL A 23 1.23 15.66 -12.83
C VAL A 23 1.97 17.00 -12.68
N GLY A 24 1.31 18.02 -12.14
CA GLY A 24 1.91 19.34 -11.91
C GLY A 24 2.93 19.40 -10.76
N ALA A 25 2.89 18.45 -9.82
CA ALA A 25 3.73 18.44 -8.61
C ALA A 25 4.54 17.14 -8.45
N ARG A 26 5.07 16.60 -9.55
CA ARG A 26 5.69 15.26 -9.59
C ARG A 26 6.84 15.04 -8.60
N GLU A 27 7.67 16.06 -8.36
CA GLU A 27 8.79 15.94 -7.41
C GLU A 27 8.29 15.67 -5.99
N ILE A 28 7.26 16.40 -5.55
CA ILE A 28 6.63 16.21 -4.24
C ILE A 28 5.99 14.82 -4.17
N LEU A 29 5.29 14.41 -5.23
CA LEU A 29 4.63 13.11 -5.31
C LEU A 29 5.63 11.96 -5.13
N VAL A 30 6.79 12.01 -5.78
CA VAL A 30 7.80 10.93 -5.69
C VAL A 30 8.43 10.89 -4.29
N ILE A 31 8.63 12.03 -3.64
CA ILE A 31 9.11 12.09 -2.25
C ILE A 31 8.06 11.48 -1.30
N ASP A 32 6.79 11.84 -1.44
CA ASP A 32 5.72 11.27 -0.62
C ASP A 32 5.55 9.76 -0.87
N HIS A 33 5.68 9.33 -2.13
CA HIS A 33 5.68 7.91 -2.49
C HIS A 33 6.80 7.14 -1.78
N ALA A 34 8.04 7.63 -1.82
CA ALA A 34 9.16 7.00 -1.10
C ALA A 34 8.91 6.92 0.41
N ASN A 35 8.27 7.95 1.00
CA ASN A 35 7.84 7.91 2.39
C ASN A 35 6.72 6.89 2.65
N CYS A 36 5.79 6.72 1.72
CA CYS A 36 4.73 5.72 1.80
C CYS A 36 5.29 4.30 1.77
N GLU A 37 6.29 4.01 0.94
CA GLU A 37 6.97 2.70 0.92
C GLU A 37 7.66 2.42 2.27
N LYS A 38 8.40 3.40 2.79
CA LYS A 38 9.02 3.30 4.12
C LYS A 38 7.99 3.06 5.22
N LYS A 39 6.84 3.76 5.17
CA LYS A 39 5.74 3.57 6.14
C LYS A 39 5.15 2.18 6.01
N ALA A 40 4.93 1.66 4.80
CA ALA A 40 4.40 0.31 4.59
C ALA A 40 5.32 -0.76 5.20
N ALA A 41 6.63 -0.70 4.91
CA ALA A 41 7.61 -1.59 5.52
C ALA A 41 7.64 -1.45 7.05
N SER A 42 7.60 -0.22 7.57
CA SER A 42 7.59 0.03 9.01
C SER A 42 6.34 -0.53 9.68
N THR A 43 5.16 -0.40 9.05
CA THR A 43 3.91 -1.01 9.54
C THR A 43 4.00 -2.53 9.55
N ALA A 44 4.59 -3.15 8.52
CA ALA A 44 4.82 -4.59 8.49
C ALA A 44 5.71 -5.03 9.68
N LEU A 45 6.81 -4.31 9.96
CA LEU A 45 7.65 -4.56 11.13
C LEU A 45 6.88 -4.41 12.44
N SER A 46 6.11 -3.33 12.61
CA SER A 46 5.30 -3.10 13.83
C SER A 46 4.29 -4.21 14.08
N LEU A 47 3.64 -4.71 13.03
CA LEU A 47 2.70 -5.82 13.13
C LEU A 47 3.40 -7.14 13.52
N MET A 48 4.59 -7.41 13.00
CA MET A 48 5.37 -8.58 13.44
C MET A 48 5.72 -8.53 14.92
N PHE A 49 6.03 -7.34 15.46
CA PHE A 49 6.28 -7.18 16.90
C PHE A 49 4.99 -7.30 17.72
N ALA A 50 3.88 -6.74 17.26
CA ALA A 50 2.60 -6.79 17.95
C ALA A 50 2.02 -8.22 18.04
N TYR A 51 2.33 -9.07 17.05
CA TYR A 51 1.84 -10.45 16.94
C TYR A 51 3.01 -11.44 16.85
N ALA A 52 3.95 -11.36 17.80
CA ALA A 52 5.23 -12.07 17.75
C ALA A 52 5.13 -13.62 17.68
N GLU A 53 4.04 -14.20 18.18
CA GLU A 53 3.83 -15.66 18.16
C GLU A 53 3.24 -16.17 16.84
N ASP A 54 2.70 -15.28 15.98
CA ASP A 54 2.20 -15.67 14.66
C ASP A 54 3.33 -15.72 13.63
N LEU A 55 4.05 -16.84 13.63
CA LEU A 55 5.18 -17.08 12.71
C LEU A 55 4.75 -17.08 11.23
N GLY A 56 3.49 -17.45 10.95
CA GLY A 56 2.95 -17.45 9.58
C GLY A 56 2.74 -16.03 9.06
N LEU A 57 2.18 -15.15 9.89
CA LEU A 57 2.05 -13.72 9.62
C LEU A 57 3.43 -13.07 9.50
N ALA A 58 4.35 -13.37 10.43
CA ALA A 58 5.71 -12.84 10.40
C ALA A 58 6.45 -13.18 9.11
N ALA A 59 6.35 -14.42 8.62
CA ALA A 59 6.96 -14.81 7.36
C ALA A 59 6.40 -14.04 6.15
N ARG A 60 5.10 -13.72 6.13
CA ARG A 60 4.46 -12.95 5.06
C ARG A 60 4.86 -11.47 5.12
N LEU A 61 4.77 -10.85 6.29
CA LEU A 61 5.11 -9.45 6.49
C LEU A 61 6.61 -9.16 6.33
N SER A 62 7.48 -10.12 6.68
CA SER A 62 8.92 -10.02 6.45
C SER A 62 9.28 -9.94 4.97
N ARG A 63 8.53 -10.62 4.09
CA ARG A 63 8.71 -10.46 2.63
C ARG A 63 8.24 -9.09 2.18
N LEU A 64 7.03 -8.69 2.59
CA LEU A 64 6.45 -7.38 2.27
C LEU A 64 7.37 -6.22 2.67
N ALA A 65 8.03 -6.30 3.83
CA ALA A 65 8.91 -5.23 4.32
C ALA A 65 10.24 -5.08 3.53
N ARG A 66 10.58 -6.03 2.64
CA ARG A 66 11.82 -6.04 1.85
C ARG A 66 11.60 -5.86 0.35
N GLU A 67 10.35 -5.88 -0.11
CA GLU A 67 9.99 -5.57 -1.51
C GLU A 67 10.48 -4.16 -1.89
#